data_AF-A0A2E6BI26-F1
#
_entry.id   AF-A0A2E6BI26-F1
#
_cell.length_a   1.000
_cell.length_b   1.000
_cell.length_c   1.000
_cell.angle_alpha   90.00
_cell.angle_beta   90.00
_cell.angle_gamma   90.00
#
_symmetry.space_group_name_H-M   'P 1'
#
loop_
_entity.id
_entity.type
_entity.pdbx_description
1 polymer ?
#
loop_
_entity_poly.entity_id
_entity_poly.type
_entity_poly.pdbx_seq_one_letter_code
_entity_poly.pdbx_strand_id
1 'polypeptide(L)'
;MTIVTIIAAMTACSSNWVQLSAAGQSVSVVPASEVRNCNRLGTANVNAADNIAFVQRGANTLQEELTVLARNEAGAMGGNRV
;
A
#
# COMPACT_ATOMS: atom_id res chain seq x y z
N MET A 1 12.12 38.04 -18.98
CA MET A 1 12.56 37.08 -17.96
C MET A 1 11.38 36.17 -17.66
N THR A 2 11.38 35.01 -18.29
CA THR A 2 10.27 34.06 -18.35
C THR A 2 10.11 33.36 -17.00
N ILE A 3 8.94 33.49 -16.38
CA ILE A 3 8.58 32.73 -15.17
C ILE A 3 8.23 31.32 -15.63
N VAL A 4 9.13 30.37 -15.40
CA VAL A 4 8.85 28.94 -15.59
C VAL A 4 8.19 28.44 -14.32
N THR A 5 6.86 28.46 -14.30
CA THR A 5 6.08 27.80 -13.24
C THR A 5 6.12 26.30 -13.50
N ILE A 6 7.03 25.60 -12.83
CA ILE A 6 7.06 24.13 -12.84
C ILE A 6 5.84 23.66 -12.05
N ILE A 7 4.77 23.33 -12.76
CA ILE A 7 3.65 22.58 -12.20
C ILE A 7 4.16 21.16 -11.98
N ALA A 8 4.63 20.89 -10.75
CA ALA A 8 4.88 19.54 -10.31
C ALA A 8 3.55 18.79 -10.28
N ALA A 9 3.24 18.11 -11.38
CA ALA A 9 2.16 17.14 -11.45
C ALA A 9 2.53 15.96 -10.54
N MET A 10 2.21 16.07 -9.25
CA MET A 10 2.19 14.91 -8.37
C MET A 10 1.03 14.03 -8.85
N THR A 11 1.39 13.00 -9.60
CA THR A 11 0.50 11.91 -10.01
C THR A 11 0.08 11.11 -8.78
N ALA A 12 -0.80 11.67 -7.95
CA ALA A 12 -1.58 10.90 -6.99
C ALA A 12 -2.69 10.14 -7.75
N CYS A 13 -2.28 9.22 -8.64
CA CYS A 13 -3.17 8.20 -9.17
C CYS A 13 -3.35 7.13 -8.09
N SER A 14 -4.16 7.41 -7.07
CA SER A 14 -4.66 6.39 -6.17
C SER A 14 -6.11 6.70 -5.86
N SER A 15 -6.99 6.22 -6.73
CA SER A 15 -8.46 6.27 -6.59
C SER A 15 -8.98 5.32 -5.49
N ASN A 16 -8.23 5.16 -4.40
CA ASN A 16 -8.52 4.24 -3.30
C ASN A 16 -8.30 4.96 -1.97
N TRP A 17 -9.03 4.60 -0.90
CA TRP A 17 -9.01 5.37 0.35
C TRP A 17 -7.71 5.24 1.13
N VAL A 18 -6.86 4.27 0.77
CA VAL A 18 -5.55 4.04 1.38
C VAL A 18 -4.43 4.51 0.45
N GLN A 19 -3.52 5.31 1.00
CA GLN A 19 -2.34 5.80 0.30
C GLN A 19 -1.12 4.92 0.60
N LEU A 20 -0.33 4.63 -0.44
CA LEU A 20 0.96 3.96 -0.28
C LEU A 20 1.97 4.94 0.35
N SER A 21 2.52 4.57 1.50
CA SER A 21 3.54 5.35 2.20
C SER A 21 4.91 5.21 1.54
N ALA A 22 5.82 6.14 1.81
CA ALA A 22 7.19 6.06 1.32
C ALA A 22 7.91 4.77 1.76
N ALA A 23 7.68 4.31 3.00
CA ALA A 23 8.21 3.04 3.48
C ALA A 23 7.57 1.83 2.76
N GLY A 24 6.27 1.90 2.44
CA GLY A 24 5.56 0.85 1.70
C GLY A 24 6.00 0.70 0.25
N GLN A 25 6.56 1.76 -0.37
CA GLN A 25 7.05 1.72 -1.76
C GLN A 25 8.19 0.71 -1.95
N SER A 26 9.04 0.51 -0.93
CA SER A 26 10.14 -0.47 -0.97
C SER A 26 9.72 -1.90 -0.62
N VAL A 27 8.46 -2.12 -0.22
CA VAL A 27 7.92 -3.44 0.11
C VAL A 27 7.30 -4.10 -1.10
N SER A 28 7.70 -5.35 -1.36
CA SER A 28 7.10 -6.22 -2.38
C SER A 28 6.16 -7.24 -1.73
N VAL A 29 5.03 -7.50 -2.38
CA VAL A 29 4.08 -8.54 -1.95
C VAL A 29 4.46 -9.82 -2.65
N VAL A 30 4.72 -10.88 -1.89
CA VAL A 30 5.22 -12.15 -2.44
C VAL A 30 4.40 -13.33 -1.91
N PRO A 31 4.20 -14.39 -2.71
CA PRO A 31 3.58 -15.61 -2.20
C PRO A 31 4.51 -16.26 -1.17
N ALA A 32 3.91 -16.97 -0.20
CA ALA A 32 4.65 -17.62 0.89
C ALA A 32 5.78 -18.56 0.40
N SER A 33 5.62 -19.18 -0.77
CA SER A 33 6.62 -20.05 -1.40
C SER A 33 7.91 -19.34 -1.84
N GLU A 34 7.86 -18.03 -2.04
CA GLU A 34 8.99 -17.19 -2.47
C GLU A 34 9.74 -16.55 -1.31
N VAL A 35 9.21 -16.65 -0.09
CA VAL A 35 9.88 -16.16 1.13
C VAL A 35 11.06 -17.08 1.46
N ARG A 36 12.25 -16.70 1.00
CA ARG A 36 13.52 -17.42 1.24
C ARG A 36 14.61 -16.45 1.68
N ASN A 37 15.46 -16.90 2.60
CA ASN A 37 16.56 -16.10 3.16
C ASN A 37 16.10 -14.75 3.75
N CYS A 38 14.92 -14.72 4.37
CA CYS A 38 14.38 -13.54 5.03
C CYS A 38 14.51 -13.65 6.55
N ASN A 39 14.80 -12.52 7.21
CA ASN A 39 14.62 -12.41 8.65
C ASN A 39 13.17 -12.02 8.94
N ARG A 40 12.51 -12.74 9.85
CA ARG A 40 11.12 -12.44 10.23
C ARG A 40 11.09 -11.25 11.18
N LEU A 41 10.45 -10.16 10.76
CA LEU A 41 10.32 -8.94 11.58
C LEU A 41 9.03 -8.92 12.42
N GLY A 42 7.96 -9.52 11.92
CA GLY A 42 6.65 -9.49 12.57
C GLY A 42 5.54 -10.04 11.67
N THR A 43 4.31 -9.60 11.93
CA THR A 43 3.13 -9.88 11.10
C THR A 43 2.42 -8.55 10.84
N ALA A 44 2.15 -8.24 9.57
CA ALA A 44 1.28 -7.11 9.22
C ALA A 44 -0.19 -7.52 9.39
N ASN A 45 -0.93 -6.87 10.29
CA ASN A 45 -2.35 -7.15 10.55
C ASN A 45 -3.20 -5.98 10.06
N VAL A 46 -3.83 -6.17 8.91
CA VAL A 46 -4.59 -5.11 8.23
C VAL A 46 -6.03 -5.50 8.02
N ASN A 47 -6.91 -4.51 8.07
CA ASN A 47 -8.34 -4.68 7.83
C ASN A 47 -8.85 -3.47 7.04
N ALA A 48 -9.87 -3.68 6.23
CA ALA A 48 -10.59 -2.65 5.51
C ALA A 48 -12.08 -2.90 5.66
N ALA A 49 -12.87 -1.84 5.89
CA ALA A 49 -14.32 -1.96 5.93
C ALA A 49 -14.84 -2.37 4.55
N ASP A 50 -15.70 -3.38 4.47
CA ASP A 50 -16.28 -3.92 3.23
C ASP A 50 -17.55 -3.19 2.79
N ASN A 51 -18.07 -2.28 3.61
CA ASN A 51 -19.23 -1.45 3.31
C ASN A 51 -19.03 0.00 3.78
N ILE A 52 -19.72 0.93 3.12
CA ILE A 52 -19.94 2.29 3.62
C ILE A 52 -21.41 2.62 3.58
N ALA A 53 -21.97 2.97 4.75
CA ALA A 53 -23.40 3.13 4.96
C ALA A 53 -24.17 1.90 4.43
N PHE A 54 -24.82 2.04 3.29
CA PHE A 54 -25.64 0.99 2.66
C PHE A 54 -25.03 0.44 1.36
N VAL A 55 -23.80 0.83 1.01
CA VAL A 55 -23.13 0.44 -0.24
C VAL A 55 -21.99 -0.53 0.06
N GLN A 56 -22.03 -1.72 -0.54
CA GLN A 56 -20.93 -2.68 -0.52
C GLN A 56 -19.79 -2.20 -1.39
N ARG A 57 -18.58 -2.41 -0.90
CA ARG A 57 -17.35 -2.08 -1.62
C ARG A 57 -16.92 -3.28 -2.44
N GLY A 58 -16.40 -3.01 -3.64
CA GLY A 58 -15.95 -4.06 -4.54
C GLY A 58 -14.82 -4.88 -3.93
N ALA A 59 -14.89 -6.20 -4.07
CA ALA A 59 -13.85 -7.12 -3.56
C ALA A 59 -12.45 -6.78 -4.10
N ASN A 60 -12.34 -6.39 -5.38
CA ASN A 60 -11.07 -5.98 -5.98
C ASN A 60 -10.50 -4.74 -5.30
N THR A 61 -11.34 -3.73 -5.05
CA THR A 61 -10.95 -2.50 -4.35
C THR A 61 -10.46 -2.81 -2.93
N LEU A 62 -11.18 -3.68 -2.21
CA LEU A 62 -10.78 -4.12 -0.86
C LEU A 62 -9.44 -4.85 -0.88
N GLN A 63 -9.24 -5.75 -1.85
CA GLN A 63 -7.97 -6.48 -1.98
C GLN A 63 -6.80 -5.53 -2.25
N GLU A 64 -6.97 -4.54 -3.12
CA GLU A 64 -5.95 -3.52 -3.38
C GLU A 64 -5.61 -2.72 -2.12
N GLU A 65 -6.62 -2.29 -1.36
CA GLU A 65 -6.41 -1.55 -0.11
C GLU A 65 -5.70 -2.36 0.95
N LEU A 66 -6.14 -3.60 1.19
CA LEU A 66 -5.49 -4.51 2.13
C LEU A 66 -4.02 -4.74 1.73
N THR A 67 -3.75 -4.85 0.43
CA THR A 67 -2.38 -4.98 -0.08
C THR A 67 -1.54 -3.74 0.21
N VAL A 68 -2.08 -2.53 -0.02
CA VAL A 68 -1.39 -1.27 0.30
C VAL A 68 -1.15 -1.13 1.79
N LEU A 69 -2.15 -1.43 2.63
CA LEU A 69 -2.01 -1.41 4.09
C LEU A 69 -0.93 -2.39 4.55
N ALA A 70 -0.92 -3.63 4.03
CA ALA A 70 0.04 -4.65 4.43
C ALA A 70 1.48 -4.22 4.10
N ARG A 71 1.68 -3.60 2.92
CA ARG A 71 2.97 -3.03 2.53
C ARG A 71 3.39 -1.88 3.43
N ASN A 72 2.46 -1.00 3.80
CA ASN A 72 2.74 0.11 4.70
C ASN A 72 3.18 -0.37 6.10
N GLU A 73 2.46 -1.34 6.66
CA GLU A 73 2.80 -1.90 7.98
C GLU A 73 4.14 -2.66 7.95
N ALA A 74 4.38 -3.47 6.91
CA ALA A 74 5.65 -4.13 6.71
C ALA A 74 6.82 -3.13 6.56
N GLY A 75 6.62 -2.05 5.80
CA GLY A 75 7.61 -0.99 5.61
C GLY A 75 7.89 -0.23 6.91
N ALA A 76 6.86 0.03 7.73
CA ALA A 76 7.02 0.65 9.04
C ALA A 76 7.84 -0.22 10.02
N MET A 77 7.81 -1.54 9.87
CA MET A 77 8.68 -2.47 10.61
C MET A 77 10.11 -2.55 10.06
N GLY A 78 10.41 -1.87 8.94
CA GLY A 78 11.71 -1.97 8.24
C GLY A 78 11.81 -3.19 7.32
N GLY A 79 10.69 -3.82 6.98
CA GLY A 79 10.63 -4.93 6.04
C GLY A 79 10.66 -4.47 4.59
N ASN A 80 10.97 -5.41 3.70
CA ASN A 80 10.93 -5.20 2.24
C ASN A 80 10.09 -6.27 1.50
N ARG A 81 9.53 -7.23 2.23
CA ARG A 81 8.64 -8.28 1.72
C ARG A 81 7.51 -8.53 2.71
N VAL A 82 6.30 -8.78 2.19
CA VAL A 82 5.10 -9.14 2.94
C VAL A 82 4.29 -10.21 2.21
#